data_AF-A0A7Y4SSE4-F1
#
_entry.id   AF-A0A7Y4SSE4-F1
#
_cell.length_a   1.000
_cell.length_b   1.000
_cell.length_c   1.000
_cell.angle_alpha   90.00
_cell.angle_beta   90.00
_cell.angle_gamma   90.00
#
_symmetry.space_group_name_H-M   'P 1'
#
loop_
_entity.id
_entity.type
_entity.pdbx_description
1 polymer ?
#
loop_
_entity_poly.entity_id
_entity_poly.type
_entity_poly.pdbx_seq_one_letter_code
_entity_poly.pdbx_strand_id
1 'polypeptide(L)'
;AYYNLGVAALSGGDGWARDGARAERHFRRALEFLPDSPQVLGGLGRALFAQGRQAEAAVELERALRLMPDDRELQTLMASCRATSGG
;
A
#
# COMPACT_ATOMS: atom_id res chain seq x y z
N ALA A 1 3.32 17.37 1.43
CA ALA A 1 2.41 17.39 2.59
C ALA A 1 1.46 16.20 2.53
N TYR A 2 1.94 15.00 2.88
CA TYR A 2 1.18 13.73 2.81
C TYR A 2 0.66 13.26 4.17
N TYR A 3 0.84 14.07 5.23
CA TYR A 3 0.66 13.66 6.61
C TYR A 3 -0.80 13.65 7.09
N ASN A 4 -1.75 14.21 6.34
CA ASN A 4 -3.12 14.43 6.83
C ASN A 4 -4.20 13.61 6.10
N LEU A 5 -3.87 12.47 5.48
CA LEU A 5 -4.88 11.59 4.87
C LEU A 5 -5.29 10.41 5.77
N GLY A 6 -4.67 10.25 6.93
CA GLY A 6 -4.96 9.14 7.85
C GLY A 6 -6.32 9.18 8.55
N VAL A 7 -7.01 10.33 8.57
CA VAL A 7 -8.25 10.50 9.39
C VAL A 7 -9.53 10.49 8.55
N ALA A 8 -9.45 10.54 7.21
CA ALA A 8 -10.65 10.54 6.34
C ALA A 8 -11.13 9.12 5.94
N ALA A 9 -10.46 8.06 6.38
CA ALA A 9 -10.70 6.68 5.92
C ALA A 9 -11.91 5.98 6.56
N LEU A 10 -12.60 6.60 7.52
CA LEU A 10 -13.70 5.97 8.26
C LEU A 10 -15.11 6.25 7.70
N SER A 11 -15.26 7.11 6.68
CA SER A 11 -16.58 7.52 6.22
C SER A 11 -16.70 7.59 4.71
N GLY A 12 -16.99 6.45 4.09
CA GLY A 12 -17.88 6.38 2.93
C GLY A 12 -17.30 6.71 1.55
N GLY A 13 -17.59 5.82 0.60
CA GLY A 13 -17.67 6.16 -0.83
C GLY A 13 -16.68 5.41 -1.70
N ASP A 14 -17.23 4.61 -2.62
CA ASP A 14 -16.59 3.74 -3.64
C ASP A 14 -15.47 4.37 -4.51
N GLY A 15 -15.14 5.65 -4.30
CA GLY A 15 -14.10 6.38 -5.04
C GLY A 15 -12.69 5.87 -4.74
N TRP A 16 -12.32 5.68 -3.48
CA TRP A 16 -10.97 5.25 -3.10
C TRP A 16 -10.64 3.81 -3.53
N ALA A 17 -11.64 2.93 -3.55
CA ALA A 17 -11.46 1.56 -4.05
C ALA A 17 -11.24 1.57 -5.58
N ARG A 18 -11.94 2.45 -6.30
CA ARG A 18 -11.80 2.61 -7.75
C ARG A 18 -10.43 3.20 -8.12
N ASP A 19 -9.98 4.20 -7.37
CA ASP A 19 -8.64 4.79 -7.53
C ASP A 19 -7.55 3.80 -7.13
N GLY A 20 -7.77 3.00 -6.08
CA GLY A 20 -6.90 1.91 -5.67
C GLY A 20 -6.74 0.84 -6.74
N ALA A 21 -7.83 0.38 -7.36
CA ALA A 21 -7.79 -0.64 -8.42
C ALA A 21 -7.07 -0.13 -9.69
N ARG A 22 -7.25 1.15 -10.03
CA ARG A 22 -6.50 1.77 -11.13
C ARG A 22 -5.02 1.85 -10.79
N ALA A 23 -4.67 2.28 -9.59
CA ALA A 23 -3.29 2.36 -9.12
C ALA A 23 -2.61 0.98 -9.11
N GLU A 24 -3.27 -0.05 -8.60
CA GLU A 24 -2.78 -1.44 -8.64
C GLU A 24 -2.41 -1.87 -10.04
N ARG A 25 -3.29 -1.64 -11.03
CA ARG A 25 -3.01 -2.00 -12.43
C ARG A 25 -1.77 -1.28 -12.97
N HIS A 26 -1.61 -0.01 -12.63
CA HIS A 26 -0.44 0.77 -13.05
C HIS A 26 0.85 0.24 -12.40
N PHE A 27 0.83 -0.03 -11.10
CA PHE A 27 2.00 -0.56 -10.39
C PHE A 27 2.34 -1.99 -10.80
N ARG A 28 1.35 -2.86 -11.05
CA ARG A 28 1.60 -4.21 -11.57
C ARG A 28 2.31 -4.19 -12.94
N ARG A 29 1.90 -3.29 -13.85
CA ARG A 29 2.65 -3.10 -15.11
C ARG A 29 4.05 -2.56 -14.85
N ALA A 30 4.21 -1.62 -13.93
CA ALA A 30 5.53 -1.09 -13.59
C ALA A 30 6.46 -2.19 -13.02
N LEU A 31 5.93 -3.15 -12.27
CA LEU A 31 6.70 -4.31 -11.78
C LEU A 31 7.20 -5.23 -12.89
N GLU A 32 6.55 -5.27 -14.06
CA GLU A 32 7.05 -6.03 -15.22
C GLU A 32 8.39 -5.48 -15.73
N PHE A 33 8.64 -4.18 -15.54
CA PHE A 33 9.89 -3.52 -15.93
C PHE A 33 10.84 -3.32 -14.76
N LEU A 34 10.31 -3.13 -13.55
CA LEU A 34 11.05 -2.80 -12.33
C LEU A 34 10.62 -3.71 -11.18
N PRO A 35 10.94 -5.01 -11.22
CA PRO A 35 10.43 -6.00 -10.27
C PRO A 35 10.87 -5.76 -8.82
N ASP A 36 12.02 -5.09 -8.64
CA ASP A 36 12.64 -4.80 -7.35
C ASP A 36 12.73 -3.29 -7.08
N SER A 37 11.81 -2.49 -7.63
CA SER A 37 11.73 -1.07 -7.24
C SER A 37 10.94 -0.94 -5.94
N PRO A 38 11.55 -0.47 -4.82
CA PRO A 38 10.84 -0.27 -3.56
C PRO A 38 9.71 0.75 -3.69
N GLN A 39 9.84 1.74 -4.59
CA GLN A 39 8.81 2.73 -4.86
C GLN A 39 7.59 2.10 -5.54
N VAL A 40 7.80 1.17 -6.47
CA VAL A 40 6.70 0.47 -7.18
C VAL A 40 6.04 -0.54 -6.24
N LEU A 41 6.82 -1.33 -5.51
CA LEU A 41 6.33 -2.29 -4.52
C LEU A 41 5.53 -1.59 -3.40
N GLY A 42 6.05 -0.49 -2.86
CA GLY A 42 5.36 0.34 -1.87
C GLY A 42 4.09 0.99 -2.42
N GLY A 43 4.13 1.44 -3.69
CA GLY A 43 2.96 1.96 -4.39
C GLY A 43 1.84 0.93 -4.55
N LEU A 44 2.19 -0.30 -4.91
CA LEU A 44 1.25 -1.42 -4.99
C LEU A 44 0.68 -1.75 -3.61
N GLY A 45 1.53 -1.83 -2.58
CA GLY A 45 1.11 -2.05 -1.20
C GLY A 45 0.07 -1.03 -0.71
N ARG A 46 0.31 0.26 -0.96
CA ARG A 46 -0.66 1.32 -0.65
C ARG A 46 -1.98 1.18 -1.41
N ALA A 47 -1.91 0.83 -2.70
CA ALA A 47 -3.10 0.67 -3.53
C ALA A 47 -3.98 -0.51 -3.05
N LEU A 48 -3.34 -1.60 -2.61
CA LEU A 48 -4.00 -2.76 -2.02
C LEU A 48 -4.58 -2.44 -0.64
N PHE A 49 -3.82 -1.72 0.19
CA PHE A 49 -4.30 -1.26 1.51
C PHE A 49 -5.52 -0.36 1.36
N ALA A 50 -5.47 0.58 0.41
CA ALA A 50 -6.59 1.44 0.10
C ALA A 50 -7.82 0.61 -0.28
N GLN A 51 -7.69 -0.47 -1.06
CA GLN A 51 -8.79 -1.37 -1.41
C GLN A 51 -9.28 -2.29 -0.26
N GLY A 52 -8.74 -2.16 0.95
CA GLY A 52 -9.05 -3.07 2.07
C GLY A 52 -8.41 -4.46 1.93
N ARG A 53 -7.49 -4.66 0.99
CA ARG A 53 -6.77 -5.94 0.79
C ARG A 53 -5.51 -5.95 1.63
N GLN A 54 -5.64 -5.90 2.96
CA GLN A 54 -4.49 -5.72 3.87
C GLN A 54 -3.49 -6.87 3.79
N ALA A 55 -3.94 -8.12 3.62
CA ALA A 55 -3.05 -9.27 3.52
C ALA A 55 -2.11 -9.18 2.29
N GLU A 56 -2.65 -8.82 1.14
CA GLU A 56 -1.87 -8.63 -0.09
C GLU A 56 -0.99 -7.38 0.00
N ALA A 57 -1.50 -6.30 0.60
CA ALA A 57 -0.70 -5.10 0.86
C ALA A 57 0.54 -5.42 1.69
N ALA A 58 0.40 -6.22 2.76
CA ALA A 58 1.49 -6.59 3.63
C ALA A 58 2.63 -7.32 2.90
N VAL A 59 2.29 -8.19 1.95
CA VAL A 59 3.29 -8.92 1.15
C VAL A 59 4.15 -7.95 0.32
N GLU A 60 3.52 -7.02 -0.38
CA GLU A 60 4.27 -6.07 -1.24
C GLU A 60 5.03 -5.03 -0.41
N LEU A 61 4.46 -4.58 0.72
CA LEU A 61 5.14 -3.69 1.67
C LEU A 61 6.35 -4.37 2.31
N GLU A 62 6.27 -5.67 2.63
CA GLU A 62 7.42 -6.42 3.13
C GLU A 62 8.54 -6.49 2.10
N ARG A 63 8.23 -6.75 0.83
CA ARG A 63 9.22 -6.73 -0.26
C ARG A 63 9.86 -5.36 -0.41
N ALA A 64 9.07 -4.29 -0.34
CA ALA A 64 9.59 -2.92 -0.38
C ALA A 64 10.51 -2.62 0.81
N LEU A 65 10.13 -3.03 2.03
CA LEU A 65 10.92 -2.85 3.25
C LEU A 65 12.22 -3.66 3.26
N ARG A 66 12.28 -4.81 2.59
CA ARG A 66 13.56 -5.54 2.43
C ARG A 66 14.60 -4.72 1.65
N LEU A 67 14.15 -3.84 0.76
CA LEU A 67 15.00 -2.99 -0.07
C LEU A 67 15.22 -1.61 0.57
N MET A 68 14.23 -1.11 1.30
CA MET A 68 14.28 0.16 2.04
C MET A 68 13.82 -0.05 3.49
N PRO A 69 14.65 -0.67 4.34
CA PRO A 69 14.25 -1.03 5.70
C PRO A 69 13.96 0.19 6.57
N ASP A 70 14.57 1.33 6.28
CA ASP A 70 14.43 2.57 7.07
C ASP A 70 13.27 3.47 6.59
N ASP A 71 12.47 3.03 5.62
CA ASP A 71 11.33 3.80 5.14
C ASP A 71 10.18 3.79 6.17
N ARG A 72 10.06 4.90 6.90
CA ARG A 72 9.06 5.08 7.96
C ARG A 72 7.63 5.02 7.45
N GLU A 73 7.37 5.42 6.20
CA GLU A 73 6.03 5.36 5.62
C GLU A 73 5.62 3.90 5.39
N LEU A 74 6.51 3.10 4.79
CA LEU A 74 6.27 1.68 4.56
C LEU A 74 6.11 0.91 5.87
N GLN A 75 6.93 1.21 6.89
CA GLN A 75 6.80 0.61 8.21
C GLN A 75 5.43 0.92 8.85
N THR A 76 4.96 2.16 8.73
CA THR A 76 3.67 2.60 9.27
C THR A 76 2.51 1.88 8.58
N LEU A 77 2.54 1.80 7.25
CA LEU A 77 1.53 1.09 6.47
C LEU A 77 1.52 -0.42 6.79
N MET A 78 2.69 -1.03 6.94
CA MET A 78 2.82 -2.44 7.31
C MET A 78 2.24 -2.73 8.70
N ALA A 79 2.51 -1.85 9.67
CA ALA A 79 1.91 -1.93 11.00
C ALA A 79 0.38 -1.84 10.94
N SER A 80 -0.17 -0.91 10.14
CA SER A 80 -1.62 -0.80 9.92
C SER A 80 -2.22 -2.05 9.27
N CYS A 81 -1.54 -2.68 8.31
CA CYS A 81 -2.01 -3.93 7.70
C CYS A 81 -2.11 -5.07 8.72
N ARG A 82 -1.11 -5.19 9.61
CA ARG A 82 -1.08 -6.23 10.65
C ARG A 82 -2.09 -5.97 11.76
N ALA A 83 -2.29 -4.72 12.15
CA ALA A 83 -3.20 -4.33 13.23
C ALA A 83 -4.67 -4.73 12.96
N THR A 84 -5.10 -4.73 11.69
CA THR A 84 -6.47 -5.15 11.31
C THR A 84 -6.64 -6.67 11.22
N SER A 85 -5.55 -7.44 11.19
CA SER A 85 -5.59 -8.90 11.04
C SER A 85 -5.72 -9.67 12.37
N GLY A 86 -5.75 -8.96 13.50
CA GLY A 86 -5.70 -9.52 14.86
C GLY A 86 -6.97 -9.33 15.70
N GLY A 87 -8.14 -9.17 15.07
CA GLY A 87 -9.44 -9.03 15.74
C GLY A 87 -10.29 -10.29 15.64
#